data_AF-A0A6U9UED2-F1
#
_entry.id   AF-A0A6U9UED2-F1
#
_cell.length_a   1.000
_cell.length_b   1.000
_cell.length_c   1.000
_cell.angle_alpha   90.00
_cell.angle_beta   90.00
_cell.angle_gamma   90.00
#
_symmetry.space_group_name_H-M   'P 1'
#
loop_
_entity.id
_entity.type
_entity.pdbx_description
1 polymer ?
#
loop_
_entity_poly.entity_id
_entity_poly.type
_entity_poly.pdbx_seq_one_letter_code
_entity_poly.pdbx_strand_id
1 'polypeptide(L)'
;QLLHFVQGLRRPGTEIKISPPTPVLSDVRGFLQIQGNTQDNLVNSYTEENFLPRGCVLRSTAWILGCALYAGGDTKTRLNASASNMKFSNMQVNLNHCVWGLLAA
;
A
#
# COMPACT_ATOMS: atom_id res chain seq x y z
N GLN A 1 -13.07 23.53 -16.01
CA GLN A 1 -12.07 23.52 -14.91
C GLN A 1 -11.30 22.21 -14.83
N LEU A 2 -11.95 21.04 -14.79
CA LEU A 2 -11.24 19.73 -14.78
C LEU A 2 -10.34 19.48 -16.00
N LEU A 3 -10.78 19.83 -17.21
CA LEU A 3 -9.97 19.65 -18.42
C LEU A 3 -8.65 20.44 -18.39
N HIS A 4 -8.66 21.67 -17.85
CA HIS A 4 -7.46 22.48 -17.71
C HIS A 4 -6.50 21.90 -16.64
N PHE A 5 -7.05 21.31 -15.58
CA PHE A 5 -6.28 20.61 -14.55
C PHE A 5 -5.64 19.32 -15.09
N VAL A 6 -6.38 18.53 -15.87
CA VAL A 6 -5.87 17.31 -16.54
C VAL A 6 -4.77 17.66 -17.55
N GLN A 7 -4.89 18.78 -18.27
CA GLN A 7 -3.81 19.28 -19.12
C GLN A 7 -2.57 19.71 -18.32
N GLY A 8 -2.77 20.27 -17.11
CA GLY A 8 -1.69 20.59 -16.19
C GLY A 8 -0.91 19.38 -15.65
N LEU A 9 -1.53 18.20 -15.59
CA LEU A 9 -0.89 16.93 -15.22
C LEU A 9 0.00 16.36 -16.33
N ARG A 10 -0.21 16.77 -17.58
CA ARG A 10 0.60 16.33 -18.73
C ARG A 10 1.91 17.13 -18.85
N ARG A 11 2.53 17.50 -17.73
CA ARG A 11 3.87 18.10 -17.75
C ARG A 11 4.90 17.00 -17.93
N PRO A 12 5.63 16.95 -19.06
CA PRO A 12 6.75 16.04 -19.18
C PRO A 12 7.83 16.46 -18.17
N GLY A 13 8.34 15.50 -17.38
CA GLY A 13 9.41 15.76 -16.40
C GLY A 13 8.99 15.77 -14.93
N THR A 14 7.87 15.14 -14.57
CA THR A 14 7.57 14.81 -13.17
C THR A 14 8.22 13.48 -12.79
N GLU A 15 9.18 13.52 -11.87
CA GLU A 15 9.81 12.33 -11.29
C GLU A 15 9.29 12.13 -9.85
N ILE A 16 8.86 10.90 -9.54
CA ILE A 16 8.36 10.52 -8.20
C ILE A 16 9.34 9.49 -7.64
N LYS A 17 10.06 9.84 -6.57
CA LYS A 17 11.00 8.93 -5.88
C LYS A 17 10.45 8.50 -4.55
N ILE A 18 10.18 7.20 -4.40
CA ILE A 18 9.63 6.63 -3.18
C ILE A 18 10.62 5.70 -2.48
N SER A 19 10.54 5.65 -1.16
CA SER A 19 11.26 4.67 -0.35
C SER A 19 10.81 3.23 -0.68
N PRO A 20 11.62 2.20 -0.38
CA PRO A 20 11.18 0.81 -0.48
C PRO A 20 9.97 0.53 0.43
N PRO A 21 9.14 -0.47 0.09
CA PRO A 21 7.92 -0.77 0.83
C PRO A 21 8.26 -1.41 2.20
N THR A 22 7.92 -0.69 3.28
CA THR A 22 8.07 -1.17 4.66
C THR A 22 6.70 -1.51 5.28
N PRO A 23 6.62 -2.50 6.19
CA PRO A 23 5.36 -2.88 6.83
C PRO A 23 4.86 -1.83 7.83
N VAL A 24 5.73 -0.97 8.35
CA VAL A 24 5.35 0.09 9.31
C VAL A 24 4.42 1.10 8.61
N LEU A 25 3.23 1.33 9.16
CA LEU A 25 2.21 2.16 8.49
C LEU A 25 2.64 3.62 8.32
N SER A 26 3.30 4.18 9.35
CA SER A 26 3.74 5.57 9.42
C SER A 26 5.03 5.88 8.64
N ASP A 27 5.80 4.86 8.28
CA ASP A 27 7.03 5.05 7.49
C ASP A 27 6.69 5.15 6.00
N VAL A 28 6.25 6.34 5.57
CA VAL A 28 6.10 6.71 4.17
C VAL A 28 7.01 7.90 3.91
N ARG A 29 7.99 7.73 3.03
CA ARG A 29 8.90 8.79 2.63
C ARG A 29 9.10 8.80 1.13
N GLY A 30 9.11 9.99 0.56
CA GLY A 30 9.53 10.19 -0.80
C GLY A 30 9.37 11.64 -1.25
N PHE A 31 9.80 11.88 -2.47
CA PHE A 31 9.94 13.21 -3.02
C PHE A 31 9.34 13.27 -4.42
N LEU A 32 8.52 14.28 -4.64
CA LEU A 32 7.97 14.62 -5.95
C LEU A 32 8.79 15.77 -6.53
N GLN A 33 9.45 15.53 -7.65
CA GLN A 33 10.21 16.54 -8.38
C GLN A 33 9.46 16.88 -9.67
N ILE A 34 8.90 18.09 -9.74
CA ILE A 34 8.23 18.60 -10.93
C ILE A 34 9.19 19.55 -11.63
N GLN A 35 9.66 19.23 -12.84
CA GLN A 35 10.41 20.20 -13.65
C GLN A 35 9.49 21.35 -14.08
N GLY A 36 9.56 22.46 -13.35
CA GLY A 36 9.02 23.75 -13.75
C GLY A 36 10.04 24.54 -14.56
N ASN A 37 9.58 25.32 -15.54
CA ASN A 37 10.43 26.20 -16.36
C ASN A 37 10.97 27.43 -15.59
N THR A 38 10.64 27.55 -14.31
CA THR A 38 11.05 28.62 -13.41
C THR A 38 11.75 27.97 -12.22
N GLN A 39 12.90 28.51 -11.82
CA GLN A 39 13.97 27.93 -10.99
C GLN A 39 13.64 27.33 -9.61
N ASP A 40 12.38 27.09 -9.27
CA ASP A 40 12.02 26.25 -8.12
C ASP A 40 11.83 24.81 -8.57
N ASN A 41 12.87 23.99 -8.39
CA ASN A 41 12.67 22.57 -8.15
C ASN A 41 11.86 22.44 -6.85
N LEU A 42 10.53 22.48 -6.95
CA LEU A 42 9.64 22.24 -5.83
C LEU A 42 9.74 20.76 -5.46
N VAL A 43 10.70 20.43 -4.58
CA VAL A 43 10.82 19.11 -3.98
C VAL A 43 9.78 19.02 -2.88
N ASN A 44 8.60 18.51 -3.24
CA ASN A 44 7.56 18.25 -2.25
C ASN A 44 7.83 16.88 -1.63
N SER A 45 8.28 16.88 -0.38
CA SER A 45 8.35 15.66 0.43
C SER A 45 6.93 15.24 0.80
N TYR A 46 6.60 13.97 0.59
CA TYR A 46 5.33 13.39 1.03
C TYR A 46 5.55 12.44 2.20
N THR A 47 4.66 12.53 3.18
CA THR A 47 4.66 11.75 4.43
C THR A 47 3.40 10.87 4.49
N GLU A 48 3.14 10.27 5.65
CA GLU A 48 1.95 9.45 5.91
C GLU A 48 0.62 10.20 5.66
N GLU A 49 0.58 11.51 5.88
CA GLU A 49 -0.64 12.32 5.71
C GLU A 49 -1.09 12.42 4.25
N ASN A 50 -0.15 12.33 3.31
CA ASN A 50 -0.44 12.36 1.88
C ASN A 50 -0.62 10.96 1.28
N PHE A 51 -0.55 9.91 2.10
CA PHE A 51 -0.59 8.53 1.66
C PHE A 51 -1.93 7.86 1.98
N LEU A 52 -2.51 7.22 0.97
CA LEU A 52 -3.78 6.49 1.09
C LEU A 52 -3.51 4.98 1.02
N PRO A 53 -3.58 4.24 2.14
CA PRO A 53 -3.36 2.80 2.13
C PRO A 53 -4.51 2.05 1.44
N ARG A 54 -4.19 0.89 0.85
CA ARG A 54 -5.18 0.00 0.25
C ARG A 54 -6.22 -0.40 1.31
N GLY A 55 -7.49 -0.13 1.02
CA GLY A 55 -8.62 -0.46 1.90
C GLY A 55 -9.11 0.70 2.76
N CYS A 56 -8.52 1.89 2.65
CA CYS A 56 -9.12 3.10 3.22
C CYS A 56 -10.42 3.47 2.49
N VAL A 57 -11.34 4.10 3.22
CA VAL A 57 -12.61 4.59 2.69
C VAL A 57 -12.60 6.11 2.75
N LEU A 58 -12.73 6.75 1.59
CA LEU A 58 -12.85 8.20 1.52
C LEU A 58 -14.21 8.62 2.08
N ARG A 59 -14.19 9.58 3.00
CA ARG A 59 -15.39 10.20 3.57
C ARG A 59 -15.31 11.70 3.38
N SER A 60 -16.46 12.36 3.26
CA SER A 60 -16.56 13.82 3.17
C SER A 60 -15.85 14.47 1.97
N THR A 61 -15.57 13.71 0.91
CA THR A 61 -15.05 14.21 -0.38
C THR A 61 -15.72 13.47 -1.53
N ALA A 62 -16.08 14.17 -2.60
CA ALA A 62 -16.79 13.57 -3.74
C ALA A 62 -15.85 12.71 -4.62
N TRP A 63 -14.61 13.16 -4.80
CA TRP A 63 -13.59 12.48 -5.58
C TRP A 63 -12.21 12.97 -5.15
N ILE A 64 -11.19 12.17 -5.45
CA ILE A 64 -9.79 12.55 -5.32
C ILE A 64 -9.07 12.17 -6.61
N LEU A 65 -7.94 12.83 -6.87
CA LEU A 65 -6.96 12.35 -7.84
C LEU A 65 -5.73 11.88 -7.07
N GLY A 66 -5.26 10.68 -7.36
CA GLY A 66 -4.05 10.12 -6.76
C GLY A 66 -3.25 9.31 -7.77
N CYS A 67 -1.98 9.09 -7.46
CA CYS A 67 -1.09 8.20 -8.20
C CYS A 67 -0.90 6.90 -7.41
N ALA A 68 -0.92 5.75 -8.10
CA ALA A 68 -0.63 4.47 -7.47
C ALA A 68 0.88 4.32 -7.28
N LEU A 69 1.33 4.35 -6.03
CA LEU A 69 2.76 4.25 -5.68
C LEU A 69 3.20 2.80 -5.44
N TYR A 70 2.39 2.02 -4.70
CA TYR A 70 2.62 0.61 -4.43
C TYR A 70 1.46 -0.24 -4.98
N ALA A 71 1.77 -1.39 -5.57
CA ALA A 71 0.79 -2.28 -6.16
C ALA A 71 0.94 -3.71 -5.62
N GLY A 72 -0.18 -4.44 -5.52
CA GLY A 72 -0.17 -5.86 -5.16
C GLY A 72 0.50 -6.16 -3.80
N GLY A 73 1.59 -6.94 -3.85
CA GLY A 73 2.38 -7.41 -2.71
C GLY A 73 3.03 -6.29 -1.89
N ASP A 74 3.37 -5.19 -2.56
CA ASP A 74 4.16 -4.10 -1.98
C ASP A 74 3.29 -3.10 -1.21
N THR A 75 1.96 -3.27 -1.25
CA THR A 75 1.05 -2.45 -0.47
C THR A 75 1.26 -2.71 1.02
N LYS A 76 1.31 -1.65 1.84
CA LYS A 76 1.47 -1.77 3.30
C LYS A 76 0.43 -2.69 3.95
N THR A 77 -0.80 -2.68 3.44
CA THR A 77 -1.88 -3.59 3.88
C THR A 77 -1.53 -5.05 3.62
N ARG A 78 -0.85 -5.36 2.51
CA ARG A 78 -0.45 -6.74 2.17
C ARG A 78 0.83 -7.16 2.89
N LEU A 79 1.76 -6.23 3.13
CA LEU A 79 2.93 -6.49 3.98
C LEU A 79 2.55 -6.79 5.44
N ASN A 80 1.48 -6.17 5.94
CA ASN A 80 0.93 -6.47 7.27
C ASN A 80 -0.04 -7.66 7.29
N ALA A 81 -0.44 -8.17 6.11
CA ALA A 81 -1.30 -9.33 6.05
C ALA A 81 -0.48 -10.59 6.29
N SER A 82 -0.88 -11.39 7.28
CA SER A 82 -0.31 -12.73 7.45
C SER A 82 -0.59 -13.58 6.21
N ALA A 83 0.40 -14.37 5.80
CA ALA A 83 0.18 -15.38 4.77
C ALA A 83 -0.98 -16.30 5.17
N SER A 84 -1.79 -16.68 4.19
CA SER A 84 -2.90 -17.61 4.44
C SER A 84 -2.34 -18.99 4.78
N ASN A 85 -2.36 -19.33 6.07
CA ASN A 85 -2.06 -20.68 6.52
C ASN A 85 -3.33 -21.54 6.46
N MET A 86 -3.17 -22.84 6.16
CA MET A 86 -4.28 -23.79 6.26
C MET A 86 -4.75 -23.86 7.71
N LYS A 87 -6.06 -23.71 7.92
CA LYS A 87 -6.67 -23.78 9.25
C LYS A 87 -7.13 -25.21 9.50
N PHE A 88 -6.55 -25.84 10.52
CA PHE A 88 -6.99 -27.13 11.03
C PHE A 88 -7.79 -26.91 12.31
N SER A 89 -8.84 -27.71 12.50
CA SER A 89 -9.62 -27.65 13.73
C SER A 89 -8.90 -28.39 14.86
N ASN A 90 -9.11 -27.97 16.10
CA ASN A 90 -8.61 -28.72 17.27
C ASN A 90 -9.14 -30.17 17.28
N MET A 91 -10.35 -30.40 16.74
CA MET A 91 -10.91 -31.74 16.58
C MET A 91 -10.09 -32.60 15.60
N GLN A 92 -9.63 -32.05 14.47
CA GLN A 92 -8.78 -32.78 13.52
C GLN A 92 -7.43 -33.16 14.17
N VAL A 93 -6.85 -32.26 14.96
CA VAL A 93 -5.63 -32.55 15.73
C VAL A 93 -5.89 -33.66 16.75
N ASN A 94 -7.01 -33.62 17.46
CA ASN A 94 -7.38 -34.64 18.45
C ASN A 94 -7.69 -36.01 17.82
N LEU A 95 -8.34 -36.01 16.64
CA LEU A 95 -8.60 -37.22 15.86
C LEU A 95 -7.28 -37.90 15.46
N ASN A 96 -6.32 -37.12 14.96
CA ASN A 96 -4.99 -37.64 14.64
C ASN A 96 -4.32 -38.27 15.86
N HIS A 97 -4.47 -37.65 17.04
CA HIS A 97 -3.94 -38.21 18.30
C HIS A 97 -4.59 -39.54 18.68
N CYS A 98 -5.91 -39.66 18.50
CA CYS A 98 -6.64 -40.90 18.75
C CYS A 98 -6.23 -42.03 17.79
N VAL A 99 -6.08 -41.72 16.49
CA VAL A 99 -5.58 -42.68 15.49
C VAL A 99 -4.18 -43.16 15.83
N TRP A 100 -3.29 -42.25 16.24
CA TRP A 100 -1.95 -42.61 16.71
C TRP A 100 -2.00 -43.55 17.92
N GLY A 101 -2.88 -43.28 18.89
CA GLY A 101 -3.08 -44.15 20.05
C GLY A 101 -3.60 -45.54 19.68
N LEU A 102 -4.46 -45.65 18.66
CA LEU A 102 -4.99 -46.94 18.19
C LEU A 102 -3.96 -47.76 17.40
N LEU A 103 -3.09 -47.09 16.64
CA LEU A 103 -2.04 -47.76 15.86
C LEU A 103 -0.81 -48.16 16.70
N ALA A 104 -0.60 -47.49 17.84
CA ALA A 104 0.50 -47.78 18.76
C ALA A 104 0.16 -48.82 19.84
N ALA A 105 -1.10 -49.28 19.89
CA ALA A 105 -1.58 -50.34 20.78
C ALA A 105 -1.56 -51.70 20.07
#